data_AF-A0A951SXG2-F1
#
_entry.id   AF-A0A951SXG2-F1
#
_cell.length_a   1.000
_cell.length_b   1.000
_cell.length_c   1.000
_cell.angle_alpha   90.00
_cell.angle_beta   90.00
_cell.angle_gamma   90.00
#
_symmetry.space_group_name_H-M   'P 1'
#
loop_
_entity.id
_entity.type
_entity.pdbx_description
1 polymer ?
#
loop_
_entity_poly.entity_id
_entity_poly.type
_entity_poly.pdbx_seq_one_letter_code
_entity_poly.pdbx_strand_id
1 'polypeptide(L)'
;MLPFLENDDKRDPLIRNTSYVGDQVETTDRIRLQIPSMTIYLQSIRDLLYRLCLQHGCSLSVAFDLKLITGEALTNIIKHS
;
A
#
# COMPACT_ATOMS: atom_id res chain seq x y z
N MET A 1 12.61 36.38 4.18
CA MET A 1 12.92 35.35 5.18
C MET A 1 11.63 35.05 5.92
N LEU A 2 10.89 34.01 5.50
CA LEU A 2 9.62 33.61 6.12
C LEU A 2 9.89 32.37 7.00
N PRO A 3 9.39 32.33 8.26
CA PRO A 3 9.54 31.17 9.11
C PRO A 3 8.48 30.15 8.73
N PHE A 4 8.82 29.18 7.89
CA PHE A 4 7.93 28.07 7.60
C PHE A 4 8.07 27.01 8.70
N LEU A 5 7.19 27.14 9.70
CA LEU A 5 6.58 26.09 10.52
C LEU A 5 7.27 24.71 10.46
N GLU A 6 8.11 24.43 11.44
CA GLU A 6 8.46 23.08 11.87
C GLU A 6 7.20 22.41 12.47
N ASN A 7 6.37 21.81 11.63
CA ASN A 7 5.49 20.74 12.06
C ASN A 7 6.10 19.45 11.51
N ASP A 8 6.99 18.86 12.31
CA ASP A 8 7.66 17.57 12.06
C ASP A 8 6.67 16.41 12.24
N ASP A 9 5.57 16.45 11.47
CA ASP A 9 4.67 15.30 11.35
C ASP A 9 5.37 14.28 10.46
N LYS A 10 6.18 13.44 11.11
CA LYS A 10 6.96 12.34 10.50
C LYS A 10 6.09 11.25 9.87
N ARG A 11 4.76 11.38 9.94
CA ARG A 11 3.83 10.45 9.31
C ARG A 11 3.95 10.53 7.79
N ASP A 12 3.96 9.36 7.14
CA ASP A 12 4.00 9.23 5.69
C ASP A 12 2.91 10.13 5.07
N PRO A 13 3.25 10.96 4.05
CA PRO A 13 2.29 11.83 3.38
C PRO A 13 0.98 11.14 2.96
N LEU A 14 1.03 9.83 2.70
CA LEU A 14 -0.12 9.03 2.28
C LEU A 14 -1.11 8.70 3.41
N ILE A 15 -0.73 8.84 4.68
CA ILE A 15 -1.57 8.50 5.85
C ILE A 15 -1.94 9.71 6.71
N ARG A 16 -1.50 10.92 6.35
CA ARG A 16 -1.69 12.14 7.18
C ARG A 16 -3.15 12.47 7.53
N ASN A 17 -4.11 12.03 6.72
CA ASN A 17 -5.54 12.29 6.91
C ASN A 17 -6.36 11.02 7.19
N THR A 18 -5.70 9.91 7.53
CA THR A 18 -6.41 8.66 7.86
C THR A 18 -6.41 8.46 9.37
N SER A 19 -7.40 7.72 9.88
CA SER A 19 -7.44 7.25 11.28
C SER A 19 -6.42 6.14 11.56
N TYR A 20 -5.47 5.92 10.65
CA TYR A 20 -4.44 4.91 10.79
C TYR A 20 -3.39 5.38 11.80
N VAL A 21 -3.42 4.77 12.99
CA VAL A 21 -2.37 4.94 14.00
C VAL A 21 -1.26 3.96 13.65
N GLY A 22 -0.14 4.46 13.15
CA GLY A 22 1.03 3.66 12.83
C GLY A 22 1.67 3.13 14.12
N ASP A 23 1.23 1.97 14.58
CA ASP A 23 1.65 1.38 15.86
C ASP A 23 2.83 0.39 15.72
N GLN A 24 3.51 0.40 14.57
CA GLN A 24 4.57 -0.55 14.28
C GLN A 24 5.86 0.16 13.87
N VAL A 25 6.97 -0.33 14.45
CA VAL A 25 8.34 -0.03 14.04
C VAL A 25 8.39 -0.09 12.52
N GLU A 26 8.62 1.05 11.87
CA GLU A 26 8.76 1.10 10.41
C GLU A 26 9.85 0.10 10.02
N THR A 27 9.46 -0.98 9.35
CA THR A 27 10.44 -1.88 8.73
C THR A 27 11.11 -1.09 7.62
N THR A 28 12.44 -1.04 7.61
CA THR A 28 13.23 -0.38 6.56
C THR A 28 12.90 -0.89 5.15
N ASP A 29 12.34 -2.10 5.07
CA ASP A 29 11.92 -2.72 3.82
C ASP A 29 10.54 -2.23 3.39
N ARG A 30 10.53 -1.22 2.50
CA ARG A 30 9.33 -0.71 1.83
C ARG A 30 9.35 -1.08 0.35
N ILE A 31 8.23 -1.56 -0.14
CA ILE A 31 8.04 -1.80 -1.58
C ILE A 31 7.10 -0.72 -2.11
N ARG A 32 7.58 0.05 -3.08
CA ARG A 32 6.77 1.04 -3.81
C ARG A 32 6.64 0.60 -5.26
N LEU A 33 5.40 0.52 -5.73
CA LEU A 33 5.06 0.16 -7.11
C LEU A 33 4.29 1.31 -7.75
N GLN A 34 4.61 1.60 -9.02
CA GLN A 34 3.85 2.53 -9.85
C GLN A 34 3.36 1.78 -11.07
N ILE A 35 2.06 1.88 -11.34
CA ILE A 35 1.38 1.12 -12.39
C ILE A 35 0.43 2.04 -13.15
N PRO A 36 0.31 1.90 -14.48
CA PRO A 36 -0.74 2.57 -15.22
C PRO A 36 -2.11 2.09 -14.74
N SER A 37 -3.11 2.98 -14.74
CA SER A 37 -4.50 2.67 -14.38
C SER A 37 -5.21 1.84 -15.47
N MET A 38 -4.67 0.67 -15.80
CA MET A 38 -5.21 -0.26 -16.79
C MET A 38 -5.47 -1.62 -16.15
N THR A 39 -6.64 -2.21 -16.45
CA THR A 39 -7.08 -3.49 -15.88
C THR A 39 -6.17 -4.67 -16.22
N ILE A 40 -5.40 -4.59 -17.32
CA ILE A 40 -4.45 -5.62 -17.75
C ILE A 40 -3.36 -5.91 -16.70
N TYR A 41 -3.01 -4.94 -15.86
CA TYR A 41 -1.96 -5.10 -14.84
C TYR A 41 -2.47 -5.66 -13.52
N LEU A 42 -3.79 -5.72 -13.35
CA LEU A 42 -4.43 -6.01 -12.06
C LEU A 42 -4.10 -7.43 -11.58
N GLN A 43 -4.09 -8.42 -12.49
CA GLN A 43 -3.70 -9.78 -12.16
C GLN A 43 -2.24 -9.87 -11.70
N SER A 44 -1.32 -9.27 -12.47
CA SER A 44 0.12 -9.31 -12.17
C SER A 44 0.44 -8.71 -10.79
N ILE A 45 -0.23 -7.61 -10.43
CA ILE A 45 0.00 -6.95 -9.14
C ILE A 45 -0.56 -7.77 -7.98
N ARG A 46 -1.76 -8.35 -8.15
CA ARG A 46 -2.35 -9.26 -7.15
C ARG A 46 -1.46 -10.47 -6.90
N ASP A 47 -0.91 -11.05 -7.96
CA ASP A 47 -0.01 -12.20 -7.87
C ASP A 47 1.34 -11.83 -7.24
N LEU A 48 1.89 -10.66 -7.57
CA LEU A 48 3.10 -10.13 -6.96
C LEU A 48 2.91 -9.94 -5.45
N LEU A 49 1.83 -9.28 -5.04
CA LEU A 49 1.55 -9.00 -3.63
C LEU A 49 1.32 -10.29 -2.84
N TYR A 50 0.57 -11.24 -3.41
CA TYR A 50 0.39 -12.56 -2.83
C TYR A 50 1.73 -13.27 -2.58
N ARG A 51 2.62 -13.28 -3.57
CA ARG A 51 3.96 -13.91 -3.44
C ARG A 51 4.82 -13.21 -2.41
N LEU A 52 4.80 -11.88 -2.37
CA LEU A 52 5.53 -11.09 -1.36
C LEU A 52 5.03 -11.43 0.05
N CYS A 53 3.71 -11.49 0.27
CA CYS A 53 3.16 -11.89 1.56
C CYS A 53 3.67 -13.27 2.00
N LEU A 54 3.70 -14.25 1.10
CA LEU A 54 4.24 -15.58 1.41
C LEU A 54 5.74 -15.54 1.69
N GLN A 55 6.52 -14.76 0.95
CA GLN A 55 7.96 -14.61 1.16
C GLN A 55 8.29 -13.97 2.52
N HIS A 56 7.43 -13.07 3.01
CA HIS A 56 7.56 -12.45 4.32
C HIS A 56 6.91 -13.25 5.46
N GLY A 57 6.48 -14.49 5.21
CA GLY A 57 5.99 -15.41 6.24
C GLY A 57 4.51 -15.25 6.60
N CYS A 58 3.70 -14.54 5.81
CA CYS A 58 2.26 -14.54 6.01
C CYS A 58 1.68 -15.95 5.78
N SER A 59 0.60 -16.29 6.49
CA SER A 59 -0.14 -17.51 6.21
C SER A 59 -0.82 -17.44 4.84
N LEU A 60 -1.11 -18.61 4.26
CA LEU A 60 -1.80 -18.71 2.97
C LEU A 60 -3.16 -17.99 2.99
N SER A 61 -3.90 -18.09 4.10
CA SER A 61 -5.20 -17.40 4.26
C SER A 61 -5.04 -15.88 4.22
N VAL A 62 -4.11 -15.34 5.03
CA VAL A 62 -3.86 -13.90 5.09
C VAL A 62 -3.34 -13.36 3.75
N ALA A 63 -2.42 -14.07 3.11
CA ALA A 63 -1.92 -13.69 1.80
C ALA A 63 -3.04 -13.67 0.75
N PHE A 64 -3.95 -14.64 0.79
CA PHE A 64 -5.10 -14.70 -0.11
C PHE A 64 -6.09 -13.55 0.13
N ASP A 65 -6.39 -13.24 1.38
CA ASP A 65 -7.25 -12.11 1.74
C ASP A 65 -6.65 -10.78 1.26
N LEU A 66 -5.34 -10.57 1.47
CA LEU A 66 -4.63 -9.40 0.96
C LEU A 66 -4.66 -9.31 -0.57
N LYS A 67 -4.58 -10.45 -1.27
CA LYS A 67 -4.73 -10.53 -2.73
C LYS A 67 -6.11 -10.07 -3.20
N LEU A 68 -7.17 -10.35 -2.43
CA LEU A 68 -8.53 -9.91 -2.73
C LEU A 68 -8.71 -8.43 -2.45
N ILE A 69 -8.33 -7.97 -1.25
CA ILE A 69 -8.43 -6.57 -0.82
C ILE A 69 -7.69 -5.65 -1.79
N THR A 70 -6.47 -6.03 -2.17
CA THR A 70 -5.67 -5.27 -3.16
C THR A 70 -6.37 -5.21 -4.51
N GLY A 71 -6.95 -6.32 -4.95
CA GLY A 71 -7.68 -6.39 -6.22
C GLY A 71 -8.86 -5.44 -6.26
N GLU A 72 -9.66 -5.40 -5.19
CA GLU A 72 -10.81 -4.52 -5.07
C GLU A 72 -10.38 -3.04 -5.01
N ALA A 73 -9.38 -2.73 -4.18
CA ALA A 73 -8.84 -1.38 -4.05
C ALA A 73 -8.31 -0.84 -5.39
N LEU A 74 -7.52 -1.63 -6.12
CA LEU A 74 -7.00 -1.25 -7.43
C LEU A 74 -8.10 -1.12 -8.48
N THR A 75 -9.09 -2.01 -8.46
CA THR A 75 -10.24 -1.92 -9.35
C THR A 75 -11.00 -0.62 -9.15
N ASN A 76 -11.20 -0.21 -7.90
CA ASN A 76 -11.89 1.04 -7.57
C ASN A 76 -11.06 2.26 -8.00
N ILE A 77 -9.75 2.26 -7.78
CA ILE A 77 -8.87 3.33 -8.26
C ILE A 77 -8.95 3.46 -9.79
N ILE A 78 -8.85 2.35 -10.53
CA ILE A 78 -8.90 2.35 -12.00
C ILE A 78 -10.27 2.82 -12.52
N LYS A 79 -11.37 2.44 -11.85
CA LYS A 79 -12.73 2.86 -12.24
C LYS A 79 -13.00 4.35 -12.02
N HIS A 80 -12.34 4.96 -11.05
CA HIS A 80 -12.59 6.34 -10.62
C HIS A 80 -11.45 7.32 -11.00
N SER A 81 -10.40 6.85 -11.67
CA SER A 81 -9.35 7.67 -12.28
C SER A 81 -9.79 8.27 -13.60
#